data_AF-A0AAD7QU05-F1
#
_entry.id   AF-A0AAD7QU05-F1
#
_cell.length_a   1.000
_cell.length_b   1.000
_cell.length_c   1.000
_cell.angle_alpha   90.00
_cell.angle_beta   90.00
_cell.angle_gamma   90.00
#
_symmetry.space_group_name_H-M   'P 1'
#
loop_
_entity.id
_entity.type
_entity.pdbx_description
1 polymer ?
#
loop_
_entity_poly.entity_id
_entity_poly.type
_entity_poly.pdbx_seq_one_letter_code
_entity_poly.pdbx_strand_id
1 'polypeptide(L)'
;MVLITDDSLPDYKALWKQETELRRQAEEARRQARHTTFEEFIRACHNLLSLQLEVGDKSLSMKVSLTKPHWENCLDSQQQLYNSVRKFLLASEEDAPRLFSSDRSLEDVRRIHCSQPLRSEKDLEYYEPLAVEDNVRYVIAELCKIPDAREEFKLEYGVQFDRANALADVESGRPDVEDQSSARLPVPDKFFYRVKSNTNTLFTSAEYKSSSQWRVFALAYGRWISRRK
;
A
#
# COMPACT_ATOMS: atom_id res chain seq x y z
N MET A 1 -42.01 62.46 5.89
CA MET A 1 -41.00 62.02 6.88
C MET A 1 -41.05 60.50 6.89
N VAL A 2 -40.19 59.86 6.08
CA VAL A 2 -40.13 58.40 5.97
C VAL A 2 -39.02 57.96 6.92
N LEU A 3 -39.42 57.26 7.99
CA LEU A 3 -38.49 56.62 8.91
C LEU A 3 -37.87 55.44 8.17
N ILE A 4 -36.61 55.57 7.77
CA ILE A 4 -35.80 54.42 7.35
C ILE A 4 -35.46 53.69 8.65
N THR A 5 -36.15 52.57 8.89
CA THR A 5 -35.80 51.65 9.97
C THR A 5 -34.51 50.93 9.59
N ASP A 6 -33.44 51.33 10.25
CA ASP A 6 -32.12 50.69 10.22
C ASP A 6 -32.17 49.40 11.04
N ASP A 7 -32.86 48.37 10.54
CA ASP A 7 -33.04 47.08 11.24
C ASP A 7 -32.45 45.89 10.45
N SER A 8 -31.52 46.17 9.54
CA SER A 8 -30.80 45.13 8.79
C SER A 8 -29.28 45.30 8.91
N LEU A 9 -28.80 45.70 10.10
CA LEU A 9 -27.37 45.62 10.38
C LEU A 9 -26.99 44.12 10.41
N PRO A 10 -26.10 43.65 9.52
CA PRO A 10 -25.68 42.26 9.52
C PRO A 10 -25.12 41.89 10.89
N ASP A 11 -25.43 40.69 11.39
CA ASP A 11 -24.72 40.16 12.55
C ASP A 11 -23.26 39.89 12.16
N TYR A 12 -22.45 40.93 12.21
CA TYR A 12 -21.04 40.90 11.87
C TYR A 12 -20.31 39.84 12.69
N LYS A 13 -20.75 39.58 13.94
CA LYS A 13 -20.15 38.54 14.78
C LYS A 13 -20.45 37.15 14.23
N ALA A 14 -21.66 36.90 13.74
CA ALA A 14 -21.99 35.65 13.04
C ALA A 14 -21.21 35.50 11.74
N LEU A 15 -21.11 36.57 10.94
CA LEU A 15 -20.34 36.56 9.69
C LEU A 15 -18.85 36.29 9.92
N TRP A 16 -18.23 36.93 10.92
CA TRP A 16 -16.84 36.69 11.28
C TRP A 16 -16.60 35.25 11.74
N LYS A 17 -17.50 34.68 12.55
CA LYS A 17 -17.41 33.27 12.96
C LYS A 17 -17.50 32.32 11.76
N GLN A 18 -18.43 32.58 10.84
CA GLN A 18 -18.59 31.78 9.63
C GLN A 18 -17.35 31.84 8.74
N GLU A 19 -16.80 33.04 8.50
CA GLU A 19 -15.57 33.25 7.74
C GLU A 19 -14.38 32.54 8.39
N THR A 20 -14.22 32.62 9.72
CA THR A 20 -13.14 31.92 10.43
C THR A 20 -13.25 30.41 10.31
N GLU A 21 -14.46 29.86 10.38
CA GLU A 21 -14.69 28.42 10.26
C GLU A 21 -14.44 27.94 8.83
N LEU A 22 -14.87 28.69 7.82
CA LEU A 22 -14.57 28.40 6.41
C LEU A 22 -13.06 28.43 6.14
N ARG A 23 -12.34 29.42 6.68
CA ARG A 23 -10.88 29.48 6.57
C ARG A 23 -10.21 28.28 7.22
N ARG A 24 -10.64 27.91 8.43
CA ARG A 24 -10.15 26.73 9.15
C ARG A 24 -10.39 25.44 8.34
N GLN A 25 -11.58 25.26 7.79
CA GLN A 25 -11.93 24.11 6.96
C GLN A 25 -11.11 24.07 5.66
N ALA A 26 -10.92 25.21 5.01
CA ALA A 26 -10.12 25.31 3.79
C ALA A 26 -8.64 24.98 4.06
N GLU A 27 -8.09 25.45 5.19
CA GLU A 27 -6.73 25.13 5.60
C GLU A 27 -6.57 23.65 5.94
N GLU A 28 -7.53 23.07 6.65
CA GLU A 28 -7.54 21.65 6.99
C GLU A 28 -7.66 20.77 5.73
N ALA A 29 -8.55 21.11 4.80
CA ALA A 29 -8.69 20.42 3.52
C ALA A 29 -7.39 20.52 2.70
N ARG A 30 -6.75 21.69 2.67
CA ARG A 30 -5.47 21.89 2.00
C ARG A 30 -4.36 21.05 2.65
N ARG A 31 -4.35 20.95 3.98
CA ARG A 31 -3.40 20.12 4.73
C ARG A 31 -3.61 18.64 4.44
N GLN A 32 -4.86 18.17 4.46
CA GLN A 32 -5.22 16.77 4.21
C GLN A 32 -4.95 16.33 2.77
N ALA A 33 -5.11 17.22 1.80
CA ALA A 33 -4.83 16.97 0.39
C ALA A 33 -3.34 17.14 0.02
N ARG A 34 -2.51 17.63 0.95
CA ARG A 34 -1.08 17.84 0.71
C ARG A 34 -0.38 16.49 0.58
N HIS A 35 0.51 16.39 -0.40
CA HIS A 35 1.39 15.24 -0.53
C HIS A 35 2.28 15.07 0.71
N THR A 36 2.59 13.82 1.02
CA THR A 36 3.37 13.45 2.20
C THR A 36 4.85 13.30 1.85
N THR A 37 5.72 13.53 2.84
CA THR A 37 7.11 13.07 2.78
C THR A 37 7.16 11.53 2.86
N PHE A 38 8.33 10.93 2.62
CA PHE A 38 8.47 9.48 2.76
C PHE A 38 8.12 8.98 4.18
N GLU A 39 8.56 9.70 5.22
CA GLU A 39 8.30 9.34 6.62
C GLU A 39 6.83 9.50 7.01
N GLU A 40 6.19 10.58 6.55
CA GLU A 40 4.75 10.79 6.72
C GLU A 40 3.98 9.66 6.00
N PHE A 41 4.37 9.33 4.77
CA PHE A 41 3.74 8.29 3.94
C PHE A 41 3.80 6.89 4.57
N ILE A 42 4.98 6.42 4.96
CA ILE A 42 5.14 5.09 5.56
C ILE A 42 4.32 4.98 6.85
N ARG A 43 4.30 6.06 7.65
CA ARG A 43 3.50 6.12 8.87
C ARG A 43 2.00 6.08 8.60
N ALA A 44 1.54 6.81 7.57
CA ALA A 44 0.14 6.80 7.16
C ALA A 44 -0.27 5.41 6.64
N CYS A 45 0.52 4.80 5.76
CA CYS A 45 0.30 3.42 5.29
C CYS A 45 0.21 2.43 6.47
N HIS A 46 1.09 2.57 7.46
CA HIS A 46 1.01 1.74 8.65
C HIS A 46 -0.30 1.95 9.43
N ASN A 47 -0.57 3.20 9.80
CA ASN A 47 -1.66 3.53 10.70
C ASN A 47 -3.04 3.30 10.09
N LEU A 48 -3.17 3.52 8.79
CA LEU A 48 -4.45 3.47 8.08
C LEU A 48 -4.68 2.10 7.43
N LEU A 49 -3.66 1.50 6.84
CA LEU A 49 -3.84 0.31 6.01
C LEU A 49 -3.42 -0.98 6.73
N SER A 50 -2.36 -0.92 7.55
CA SER A 50 -1.86 -2.13 8.25
C SER A 50 -2.48 -2.33 9.64
N LEU A 51 -2.54 -1.30 10.49
CA LEU A 51 -3.05 -1.43 11.87
C LEU A 51 -4.55 -1.63 11.94
N GLN A 52 -5.29 -1.02 11.03
CA GLN A 52 -6.77 -1.10 11.02
C GLN A 52 -7.26 -2.39 10.38
N LEU A 53 -6.35 -3.27 9.95
CA LEU A 53 -6.71 -4.52 9.31
C LEU A 53 -7.18 -5.54 10.36
N GLU A 54 -8.47 -5.87 10.32
CA GLU A 54 -9.06 -6.90 11.17
C GLU A 54 -9.04 -8.26 10.47
N VAL A 55 -8.76 -9.33 11.22
CA VAL A 55 -8.87 -10.70 10.72
C VAL A 55 -10.17 -11.31 11.24
N GLY A 56 -10.99 -11.83 10.34
CA GLY A 56 -12.24 -12.49 10.65
C GLY A 56 -12.08 -13.76 11.51
N ASP A 57 -13.22 -14.30 11.96
CA ASP A 57 -13.24 -15.42 12.90
C ASP A 57 -12.56 -16.67 12.33
N LYS A 58 -11.76 -17.33 13.19
CA LYS A 58 -10.99 -18.54 12.86
C LYS A 58 -11.88 -19.71 12.46
N SER A 59 -13.11 -19.74 12.96
CA SER A 59 -14.08 -20.81 12.76
C SER A 59 -14.47 -21.02 11.29
N LEU A 60 -14.26 -20.00 10.44
CA LEU A 60 -14.57 -20.04 9.01
C LEU A 60 -13.34 -20.35 8.13
N SER A 61 -12.15 -20.53 8.73
CA SER A 61 -10.90 -20.73 8.00
C SER A 61 -10.62 -22.21 7.75
N MET A 62 -10.25 -22.55 6.52
CA MET A 62 -9.71 -23.89 6.19
C MET A 62 -8.42 -24.16 6.99
N LYS A 63 -8.36 -25.32 7.64
CA LYS A 63 -7.25 -25.74 8.49
C LYS A 63 -6.18 -26.40 7.61
N VAL A 64 -5.24 -25.61 7.09
CA VAL A 64 -4.08 -26.13 6.34
C VAL A 64 -2.86 -26.16 7.25
N SER A 65 -2.13 -27.29 7.25
CA SER A 65 -0.84 -27.41 7.94
C SER A 65 0.17 -26.47 7.28
N LEU A 66 0.56 -25.45 8.03
CA LEU A 66 1.55 -24.48 7.61
C LEU A 66 2.95 -25.06 7.77
N THR A 67 3.70 -25.15 6.68
CA THR A 67 5.16 -25.04 6.77
C THR A 67 5.46 -23.65 7.33
N LYS A 68 6.31 -23.55 8.35
CA LYS A 68 6.89 -22.26 8.74
C LYS A 68 7.85 -21.87 7.64
N PRO A 69 7.69 -20.71 6.98
CA PRO A 69 8.78 -20.19 6.18
C PRO A 69 10.07 -20.05 7.00
N HIS A 70 11.16 -19.80 6.28
CA HIS A 70 12.48 -19.65 6.86
C HIS A 70 12.77 -18.14 6.86
N TRP A 71 12.53 -17.46 8.00
CA TRP A 71 12.71 -16.00 8.16
C TRP A 71 13.88 -15.65 9.07
N GLU A 72 14.92 -16.49 9.08
CA GLU A 72 16.13 -16.13 9.82
C GLU A 72 16.62 -14.75 9.31
N ASN A 73 16.77 -13.79 10.23
CA ASN A 73 17.22 -12.41 9.99
C ASN A 73 16.29 -11.49 9.16
N CYS A 74 15.01 -11.83 9.01
CA CYS A 74 14.06 -10.99 8.26
C CYS A 74 13.95 -9.56 8.84
N LEU A 75 13.97 -9.42 10.17
CA LEU A 75 13.84 -8.12 10.84
C LEU A 75 15.03 -7.20 10.55
N ASP A 76 16.25 -7.73 10.63
CA ASP A 76 17.47 -6.97 10.39
C ASP A 76 17.60 -6.59 8.91
N SER A 77 17.26 -7.53 8.02
CA SER A 77 17.24 -7.29 6.57
C SER A 77 16.22 -6.21 6.19
N GLN A 78 15.02 -6.27 6.77
CA GLN A 78 13.98 -5.25 6.58
C GLN A 78 14.43 -3.89 7.11
N GLN A 79 15.12 -3.87 8.25
CA GLN A 79 15.62 -2.64 8.83
C GLN A 79 16.70 -1.98 7.99
N GLN A 80 17.64 -2.78 7.49
CA GLN A 80 18.70 -2.31 6.60
C GLN A 80 18.11 -1.75 5.29
N LEU A 81 17.15 -2.46 4.70
CA LEU A 81 16.45 -2.01 3.51
C LEU A 81 15.72 -0.68 3.77
N TYR A 82 14.98 -0.57 4.87
CA TYR A 82 14.31 0.67 5.25
C TYR A 82 15.30 1.83 5.39
N ASN A 83 16.41 1.62 6.10
CA ASN A 83 17.41 2.65 6.32
C ASN A 83 18.07 3.10 5.00
N SER A 84 18.34 2.16 4.08
CA SER A 84 18.88 2.46 2.76
C SER A 84 17.88 3.23 1.90
N VAL A 85 16.61 2.80 1.83
CA VAL A 85 15.56 3.53 1.10
C VAL A 85 15.37 4.93 1.66
N ARG A 86 15.33 5.03 2.99
CA ARG A 86 15.22 6.31 3.71
C ARG A 86 16.35 7.26 3.33
N LYS A 87 17.61 6.79 3.24
CA LYS A 87 18.77 7.62 2.86
C LYS A 87 18.55 8.36 1.53
N PHE A 88 17.87 7.75 0.56
CA PHE A 88 17.63 8.36 -0.75
C PHE A 88 16.39 9.25 -0.81
N LEU A 89 15.39 8.97 0.01
CA LEU A 89 14.10 9.67 -0.02
C LEU A 89 13.96 10.75 1.06
N LEU A 90 14.98 10.91 1.90
CA LEU A 90 15.04 11.95 2.93
C LEU A 90 15.87 13.15 2.43
N ALA A 91 15.37 14.36 2.67
CA ALA A 91 16.20 15.55 2.84
C ALA A 91 16.01 16.07 4.29
N SER A 92 16.67 17.16 4.68
CA SER A 92 16.41 17.81 5.98
C SER A 92 14.90 18.00 6.21
N GLU A 93 14.39 17.94 7.45
CA GLU A 93 12.93 17.97 7.74
C GLU A 93 12.21 19.17 7.11
N GLU A 94 12.89 20.30 6.93
CA GLU A 94 12.34 21.49 6.27
C GLU A 94 12.30 21.38 4.74
N ASP A 95 13.18 20.58 4.13
CA ASP A 95 13.34 20.43 2.67
C ASP A 95 12.92 19.04 2.15
N ALA A 96 12.35 18.19 3.00
CA ALA A 96 11.99 16.82 2.65
C ALA A 96 10.95 16.81 1.51
N PRO A 97 11.25 16.15 0.37
CA PRO A 97 10.40 16.22 -0.81
C PRO A 97 9.07 15.49 -0.56
N ARG A 98 7.97 16.17 -0.88
CA ARG A 98 6.59 15.68 -0.68
C ARG A 98 6.10 14.93 -1.92
N LEU A 99 6.65 13.74 -2.11
CA LEU A 99 6.50 12.96 -3.34
C LEU A 99 5.33 11.95 -3.30
N PHE A 100 4.74 11.72 -2.13
CA PHE A 100 3.83 10.61 -1.92
C PHE A 100 2.38 11.04 -1.71
N SER A 101 1.46 10.10 -1.89
CA SER A 101 0.02 10.28 -1.74
C SER A 101 -0.36 10.94 -0.42
N SER A 102 -1.35 11.83 -0.48
CA SER A 102 -1.84 12.52 0.71
C SER A 102 -2.49 11.58 1.73
N ASP A 103 -2.54 11.98 3.00
CA ASP A 103 -3.26 11.26 4.05
C ASP A 103 -4.73 11.03 3.66
N ARG A 104 -5.35 12.01 3.00
CA ARG A 104 -6.73 11.89 2.52
C ARG A 104 -6.88 10.75 1.51
N SER A 105 -5.95 10.63 0.57
CA SER A 105 -5.97 9.59 -0.45
C SER A 105 -5.85 8.19 0.18
N LEU A 106 -4.96 8.03 1.15
CA LEU A 106 -4.79 6.77 1.88
C LEU A 106 -6.01 6.43 2.76
N GLU A 107 -6.65 7.45 3.34
CA GLU A 107 -7.88 7.28 4.11
C GLU A 107 -9.06 6.83 3.23
N ASP A 108 -9.15 7.34 2.00
CA ASP A 108 -10.15 6.88 1.04
C ASP A 108 -9.90 5.41 0.64
N VAL A 109 -8.64 5.00 0.42
CA VAL A 109 -8.28 3.57 0.21
C VAL A 109 -8.70 2.72 1.41
N ARG A 110 -8.40 3.17 2.64
CA ARG A 110 -8.81 2.47 3.87
C ARG A 110 -10.33 2.29 3.94
N ARG A 111 -11.10 3.35 3.71
CA ARG A 111 -12.57 3.29 3.80
C ARG A 111 -13.18 2.29 2.82
N ILE A 112 -12.62 2.20 1.61
CA ILE A 112 -13.15 1.32 0.57
C ILE A 112 -12.69 -0.13 0.82
N HIS A 113 -11.43 -0.34 1.21
CA HIS A 113 -10.81 -1.68 1.16
C HIS A 113 -10.48 -2.30 2.52
N CYS A 114 -10.44 -1.52 3.59
CA CYS A 114 -10.14 -1.99 4.95
C CYS A 114 -11.34 -1.87 5.91
N SER A 115 -12.55 -1.65 5.38
CA SER A 115 -13.77 -1.50 6.20
C SER A 115 -14.36 -2.81 6.69
N GLN A 116 -13.91 -3.95 6.15
CA GLN A 116 -14.37 -5.29 6.52
C GLN A 116 -13.19 -6.16 6.99
N PRO A 117 -13.38 -7.02 8.01
CA PRO A 117 -12.37 -7.98 8.39
C PRO A 117 -12.05 -8.96 7.25
N LEU A 118 -10.77 -9.29 7.06
CA LEU A 118 -10.34 -10.31 6.12
C LEU A 118 -10.80 -11.70 6.59
N ARG A 119 -11.72 -12.32 5.85
CA ARG A 119 -12.33 -13.62 6.18
C ARG A 119 -11.88 -14.75 5.27
N SER A 120 -11.35 -14.39 4.10
CA SER A 120 -10.98 -15.32 3.05
C SER A 120 -9.72 -14.87 2.30
N GLU A 121 -9.19 -15.77 1.49
CA GLU A 121 -8.10 -15.48 0.55
C GLU A 121 -8.53 -14.47 -0.51
N LYS A 122 -9.79 -14.52 -0.93
CA LYS A 122 -10.37 -13.56 -1.86
C LYS A 122 -10.36 -12.14 -1.30
N ASP A 123 -10.57 -11.96 0.00
CA ASP A 123 -10.48 -10.63 0.62
C ASP A 123 -9.03 -10.10 0.57
N LEU A 124 -8.05 -11.00 0.68
CA LEU A 124 -6.64 -10.61 0.58
C LEU A 124 -6.25 -10.25 -0.85
N GLU A 125 -6.81 -10.95 -1.83
CA GLU A 125 -6.65 -10.63 -3.25
C GLU A 125 -7.07 -9.18 -3.59
N TYR A 126 -8.07 -8.64 -2.89
CA TYR A 126 -8.48 -7.23 -3.02
C TYR A 126 -7.63 -6.26 -2.20
N TYR A 127 -7.20 -6.67 -1.00
CA TYR A 127 -6.42 -5.81 -0.10
C TYR A 127 -4.99 -5.56 -0.60
N GLU A 128 -4.27 -6.61 -1.00
CA GLU A 128 -2.82 -6.54 -1.25
C GLU A 128 -2.41 -5.54 -2.34
N PRO A 129 -3.06 -5.47 -3.51
CA PRO A 129 -2.65 -4.53 -4.56
C PRO A 129 -2.68 -3.10 -4.05
N LEU A 130 -3.78 -2.74 -3.39
CA LEU A 130 -4.07 -1.34 -3.07
C LEU A 130 -3.39 -0.91 -1.77
N ALA A 131 -3.32 -1.80 -0.79
CA ALA A 131 -2.76 -1.49 0.51
C ALA A 131 -1.24 -1.70 0.58
N VAL A 132 -0.69 -2.55 -0.28
CA VAL A 132 0.72 -2.96 -0.20
C VAL A 132 1.45 -2.75 -1.53
N GLU A 133 1.03 -3.42 -2.60
CA GLU A 133 1.81 -3.50 -3.85
C GLU A 133 1.92 -2.13 -4.54
N ASP A 134 0.82 -1.38 -4.64
CA ASP A 134 0.79 -0.03 -5.22
C ASP A 134 1.61 0.96 -4.39
N ASN A 135 1.50 0.90 -3.07
CA ASN A 135 2.28 1.75 -2.17
C ASN A 135 3.79 1.48 -2.31
N VAL A 136 4.18 0.19 -2.45
CA VAL A 136 5.57 -0.19 -2.74
C VAL A 136 5.98 0.26 -4.14
N ARG A 137 5.09 0.12 -5.14
CA ARG A 137 5.33 0.58 -6.51
C ARG A 137 5.60 2.07 -6.57
N TYR A 138 4.88 2.90 -5.82
CA TYR A 138 5.13 4.33 -5.73
C TYR A 138 6.51 4.64 -5.14
N VAL A 139 6.91 3.95 -4.07
CA VAL A 139 8.26 4.10 -3.50
C VAL A 139 9.34 3.72 -4.52
N ILE A 140 9.19 2.59 -5.20
CA ILE A 140 10.13 2.15 -6.24
C ILE A 140 10.19 3.15 -7.38
N ALA A 141 9.04 3.71 -7.80
CA ALA A 141 8.99 4.70 -8.87
C ALA A 141 9.78 5.97 -8.53
N GLU A 142 9.72 6.44 -7.27
CA GLU A 142 10.53 7.58 -6.83
C GLU A 142 12.02 7.21 -6.75
N LEU A 143 12.38 6.02 -6.25
CA LEU A 143 13.77 5.55 -6.24
C LEU A 143 14.35 5.42 -7.65
N CYS A 144 13.54 5.00 -8.63
CA CYS A 144 13.93 4.94 -10.04
C CYS A 144 14.24 6.30 -10.66
N LYS A 145 13.91 7.42 -10.02
CA LYS A 145 14.30 8.76 -10.49
C LYS A 145 15.70 9.16 -10.02
N ILE A 146 16.28 8.44 -9.05
CA ILE A 146 17.56 8.75 -8.42
C ILE A 146 18.63 7.76 -8.94
N PRO A 147 19.63 8.22 -9.72
CA PRO A 147 20.65 7.34 -10.31
C PRO A 147 21.38 6.45 -9.28
N ASP A 148 21.82 7.03 -8.17
CA ASP A 148 22.56 6.29 -7.12
C ASP A 148 21.67 5.20 -6.47
N ALA A 149 20.38 5.49 -6.26
CA ALA A 149 19.44 4.51 -5.71
C ALA A 149 19.17 3.38 -6.71
N ARG A 150 19.09 3.69 -8.00
CA ARG A 150 18.95 2.69 -9.07
C ARG A 150 20.13 1.72 -9.08
N GLU A 151 21.34 2.22 -8.91
CA GLU A 151 22.53 1.39 -8.84
C GLU A 151 22.54 0.52 -7.57
N GLU A 152 22.28 1.10 -6.39
CA GLU A 152 22.28 0.39 -5.11
C GLU A 152 21.26 -0.76 -5.07
N PHE A 153 20.03 -0.48 -5.52
CA PHE A 153 18.94 -1.46 -5.52
C PHE A 153 18.86 -2.29 -6.80
N LYS A 154 19.74 -2.03 -7.78
CA LYS A 154 19.69 -2.63 -9.12
C LYS A 154 18.31 -2.45 -9.78
N LEU A 155 17.74 -1.26 -9.60
CA LEU A 155 16.45 -0.85 -10.18
C LEU A 155 16.70 -0.20 -11.55
N GLU A 156 16.24 -0.85 -12.61
CA GLU A 156 16.24 -0.23 -13.94
C GLU A 156 15.04 0.73 -14.06
N TYR A 157 13.94 0.30 -14.67
CA TYR A 157 12.73 1.12 -14.85
C TYR A 157 11.63 0.81 -13.83
N GLY A 158 11.94 -0.04 -12.85
CA GLY A 158 11.07 -0.36 -11.73
C GLY A 158 10.69 -1.84 -11.67
N VAL A 159 9.56 -2.09 -11.00
CA VAL A 159 9.03 -3.43 -10.72
C VAL A 159 7.56 -3.49 -11.14
N GLN A 160 7.16 -4.62 -11.70
CA GLN A 160 5.77 -4.94 -12.01
C GLN A 160 5.32 -6.15 -11.20
N PHE A 161 4.12 -6.04 -10.65
CA PHE A 161 3.42 -7.09 -9.91
C PHE A 161 2.36 -7.67 -10.83
N ASP A 162 2.35 -8.99 -11.01
CA ASP A 162 1.40 -9.68 -11.89
C ASP A 162 0.86 -10.95 -11.21
N ARG A 163 -0.29 -11.43 -11.68
CA ARG A 163 -0.99 -12.61 -11.18
C ARG A 163 -1.19 -13.63 -12.28
N ALA A 164 -1.15 -14.92 -11.92
CA ALA A 164 -1.31 -16.01 -12.87
C ALA A 164 -2.58 -15.91 -13.75
N ASN A 165 -3.66 -15.35 -13.20
CA ASN A 165 -4.94 -15.20 -13.90
C ASN A 165 -4.90 -14.18 -15.05
N ALA A 166 -3.93 -13.27 -15.10
CA ALA A 166 -3.82 -12.26 -16.16
C ALA A 166 -3.22 -12.82 -17.46
N LEU A 167 -2.52 -13.96 -17.41
CA LEU A 167 -1.86 -14.59 -18.56
C LEU A 167 -2.70 -15.71 -19.21
N ALA A 168 -3.82 -16.12 -18.60
CA ALA A 168 -4.62 -17.25 -19.07
C ALA A 168 -5.53 -16.93 -20.27
N ASP A 169 -5.69 -15.66 -20.65
CA ASP A 169 -6.63 -15.24 -21.71
C ASP A 169 -6.03 -15.19 -23.12
N VAL A 170 -4.76 -15.59 -23.29
CA VAL A 170 -4.06 -15.49 -24.61
C VAL A 170 -3.73 -16.84 -25.24
N GLU A 171 -4.13 -17.97 -24.66
CA GLU A 171 -3.85 -19.28 -25.27
C GLU A 171 -4.99 -20.30 -25.14
N SER A 172 -6.19 -19.89 -25.58
CA SER A 172 -7.19 -20.88 -26.04
C SER A 172 -6.77 -21.39 -27.42
N GLY A 173 -5.86 -22.37 -27.41
CA GLY A 173 -5.36 -23.03 -28.60
C GLY A 173 -4.61 -24.32 -28.26
N ARG A 174 -5.22 -25.23 -27.50
CA ARG A 174 -4.69 -26.60 -27.32
C ARG A 174 -5.45 -27.58 -28.22
N PRO A 175 -4.78 -28.47 -28.96
CA PRO A 175 -5.34 -29.78 -29.26
C PRO A 175 -5.10 -30.73 -28.07
N ASP A 176 -6.10 -31.55 -27.81
CA ASP A 176 -6.11 -32.61 -26.80
C ASP A 176 -4.92 -33.57 -26.96
N VAL A 177 -4.15 -33.76 -25.87
CA VAL A 177 -3.48 -35.03 -25.62
C VAL A 177 -3.61 -35.34 -24.14
N GLU A 178 -4.38 -36.39 -23.86
CA GLU A 178 -4.45 -37.07 -22.58
C GLU A 178 -3.08 -37.65 -22.22
N ASP A 179 -2.51 -37.26 -21.08
CA ASP A 179 -1.66 -38.18 -20.33
C ASP A 179 -1.77 -37.94 -18.82
N GLN A 180 -1.92 -39.04 -18.10
CA GLN A 180 -2.13 -39.12 -16.66
C GLN A 180 -0.76 -39.13 -15.94
N SER A 181 -0.75 -38.68 -14.70
CA SER A 181 0.39 -38.72 -13.76
C SER A 181 1.51 -37.70 -13.96
N SER A 182 1.19 -36.42 -13.75
CA SER A 182 2.16 -35.48 -13.19
C SER A 182 1.54 -34.88 -11.94
N ALA A 183 2.20 -35.08 -10.79
CA ALA A 183 1.92 -34.30 -9.61
C ALA A 183 2.00 -32.83 -10.03
N ARG A 184 0.84 -32.15 -10.15
CA ARG A 184 0.80 -30.76 -10.58
C ARG A 184 1.66 -29.98 -9.59
N LEU A 185 2.85 -29.56 -10.03
CA LEU A 185 3.64 -28.59 -9.30
C LEU A 185 2.72 -27.40 -9.03
N PRO A 186 2.72 -26.84 -7.82
CA PRO A 186 1.86 -25.70 -7.56
C PRO A 186 2.28 -24.57 -8.51
N VAL A 187 1.32 -24.06 -9.28
CA VAL A 187 1.55 -22.95 -10.20
C VAL A 187 1.66 -21.70 -9.33
N PRO A 188 2.72 -20.89 -9.48
CA PRO A 188 2.83 -19.64 -8.72
C PRO A 188 1.71 -18.68 -9.08
N ASP A 189 1.03 -18.15 -8.07
CA ASP A 189 -0.12 -17.25 -8.23
C ASP A 189 0.29 -15.78 -8.47
N LYS A 190 1.52 -15.42 -8.09
CA LYS A 190 2.08 -14.07 -8.24
C LYS A 190 3.45 -14.10 -8.89
N PHE A 191 3.67 -13.17 -9.82
CA PHE A 191 4.92 -12.97 -10.52
C PHE A 191 5.40 -11.54 -10.31
N PHE A 192 6.70 -11.39 -10.04
CA PHE A 192 7.35 -10.12 -9.85
C PHE A 192 8.37 -9.93 -10.96
N TYR A 193 8.20 -8.90 -11.78
CA TYR A 193 9.07 -8.61 -12.90
C TYR A 193 9.90 -7.37 -12.63
N ARG A 194 11.17 -7.42 -13.03
CA ARG A 194 11.99 -6.23 -13.21
C ARG A 194 11.72 -5.66 -14.59
N VAL A 195 11.35 -4.39 -14.66
CA VAL A 195 11.06 -3.69 -15.91
C VAL A 195 12.38 -3.18 -16.51
N LYS A 196 12.68 -3.62 -17.74
CA LYS A 196 13.78 -3.10 -18.58
C LYS A 196 13.22 -2.27 -19.73
N SER A 197 14.08 -1.56 -20.46
CA SER A 197 13.67 -0.65 -21.54
C SER A 197 12.88 -1.32 -22.68
N ASN A 198 13.06 -2.62 -22.89
CA ASN A 198 12.44 -3.37 -24.00
C ASN A 198 11.83 -4.71 -23.58
N THR A 199 12.06 -5.16 -22.35
CA THR A 199 11.67 -6.50 -21.88
C THR A 199 11.44 -6.50 -20.37
N ASN A 200 10.54 -7.35 -19.91
CA ASN A 200 10.37 -7.64 -18.48
C ASN A 200 11.12 -8.93 -18.14
N THR A 201 12.00 -8.88 -17.15
CA THR A 201 12.69 -10.09 -16.66
C THR A 201 12.02 -10.55 -15.38
N LEU A 202 11.57 -11.81 -15.34
CA LEU A 202 11.02 -12.41 -14.12
C LEU A 202 12.09 -12.40 -13.03
N PHE A 203 11.82 -11.70 -11.93
CA PHE A 203 12.73 -11.56 -10.80
C PHE A 203 12.46 -12.65 -9.76
N THR A 204 11.20 -12.88 -9.43
CA THR A 204 10.76 -13.98 -8.55
C THR A 204 9.29 -14.28 -8.76
N SER A 205 8.84 -15.44 -8.31
CA SER A 205 7.44 -15.85 -8.31
C SER A 205 7.08 -16.42 -6.95
N ALA A 206 5.87 -16.13 -6.47
CA ALA A 206 5.37 -16.63 -5.21
C ALA A 206 4.09 -17.45 -5.43
N GLU A 207 4.04 -18.63 -4.82
CA GLU A 207 2.80 -19.37 -4.63
C GLU A 207 2.03 -18.74 -3.48
N TYR A 208 0.75 -18.42 -3.69
CA TYR A 208 -0.10 -17.98 -2.59
C TYR A 208 -0.49 -19.21 -1.77
N LYS A 209 0.08 -19.36 -0.57
CA LYS A 209 -0.27 -20.46 0.33
C LYS A 209 -1.18 -20.01 1.48
N SER A 210 -2.49 -19.90 1.20
CA SER A 210 -3.64 -19.71 2.11
C SER A 210 -3.54 -18.62 3.21
N SER A 211 -4.68 -17.99 3.54
CA SER A 211 -4.85 -16.94 4.57
C SER A 211 -4.20 -17.18 5.94
N SER A 212 -3.82 -18.41 6.28
CA SER A 212 -3.20 -18.73 7.57
C SER A 212 -1.69 -18.40 7.66
N GLN A 213 -0.97 -18.28 6.53
CA GLN A 213 0.43 -17.79 6.50
C GLN A 213 0.51 -16.28 6.74
N TRP A 214 -0.52 -15.54 6.32
CA TRP A 214 -0.64 -14.10 6.50
C TRP A 214 -0.88 -13.67 7.94
N ARG A 215 -1.32 -14.57 8.83
CA ARG A 215 -1.36 -14.25 10.27
C ARG A 215 0.04 -14.09 10.83
N VAL A 216 0.99 -14.89 10.38
CA VAL A 216 2.40 -14.75 10.78
C VAL A 216 2.99 -13.50 10.15
N PHE A 217 2.65 -13.21 8.90
CA PHE A 217 3.09 -12.01 8.19
C PHE A 217 2.51 -10.72 8.79
N ALA A 218 1.20 -10.62 8.99
CA ALA A 218 0.54 -9.47 9.61
C ALA A 218 0.90 -9.31 11.10
N LEU A 219 1.12 -10.41 11.86
CA LEU A 219 1.65 -10.32 13.22
C LEU A 219 3.13 -9.91 13.23
N ALA A 220 3.94 -10.29 12.24
CA ALA A 220 5.33 -9.87 12.14
C ALA A 220 5.47 -8.41 11.66
N TYR A 221 4.72 -8.01 10.62
CA TYR A 221 4.67 -6.65 10.08
C TYR A 221 3.97 -5.68 11.04
N GLY A 222 2.86 -6.09 11.65
CA GLY A 222 2.15 -5.32 12.68
C GLY A 222 2.94 -5.18 13.99
N ARG A 223 3.68 -6.22 14.43
CA ARG A 223 4.60 -6.11 15.58
C ARG A 223 5.86 -5.30 15.27
N TRP A 224 6.34 -5.26 14.03
CA TRP A 224 7.50 -4.45 13.65
C TRP A 224 7.24 -2.96 13.88
N ILE A 225 6.04 -2.47 13.52
CA ILE A 225 5.76 -1.04 13.58
C ILE A 225 5.15 -0.64 14.94
N SER A 226 4.50 -1.56 15.66
CA SER A 226 4.05 -1.33 17.05
C SER A 226 5.19 -1.12 18.06
N ARG A 227 6.43 -1.53 17.75
CA ARG A 227 7.62 -1.31 18.60
C ARG A 227 8.29 0.06 18.43
N ARG A 228 7.72 0.96 17.63
CA ARG A 228 8.20 2.33 17.45
C ARG A 228 7.14 3.34 17.90
N LYS A 229 6.94 3.38 19.21
CA LYS A 229 6.56 4.62 19.89
C LYS A 229 7.81 5.47 20.07
#